data_AF-A0A9Q9DRI9-F1
#
_entry.id   AF-A0A9Q9DRI9-F1
#
_cell.length_a   1.000
_cell.length_b   1.000
_cell.length_c   1.000
_cell.angle_alpha   90.00
_cell.angle_beta   90.00
_cell.angle_gamma   90.00
#
_symmetry.space_group_name_H-M   'P 1'
#
loop_
_entity.id
_entity.type
_entity.pdbx_description
1 polymer ?
#
loop_
_entity_poly.entity_id
_entity_poly.type
_entity_poly.pdbx_seq_one_letter_code
_entity_poly.pdbx_strand_id
1 'polypeptide(L)'
;MPHSVSPESAPAQETSQATSQADDVKPEPETQDVAMEDIPPAATAETSKVKLEELFDDEDSDPEFPSSAPVPTSQEDASQPAPIKITSKSSFSDPDVMRAFYQRLFPFRHLFQWLNHSATPQNDFMHREFAFTLPNDAYLRYQSFATSDLLRKQCISMLPSRFEIGPMYSTNPRERKSLRKASAFRPIMKELVFDIDMTDYDDIRTCCTGASICLKCWGFITMAIKTIDVALREDFGFKHILWVYSGRRGAHAWVCDKRAREMDDQKRRSVASYLELLKGGDQGGKKVHARRPLHPHLERSLDILKEHFQTSILAEQDPWASDEKAAHLLNLLPDPTLKAALQKKWSSAPSRPSASKWSDINTLAESGSLSKTPRELREAKQDIILEYTYPRLDAEVSKKLNHLLKSPFVVHPGTGRVCVPIDTRKVEDFDPLSVPTVTQLLQEIDDWEGDDTDKKMQDWEKTSLKPYVDYFRRFVAGLLEEEKSAVKREREEAGDAMEF
;
A
#
# COMPACT_ATOMS: atom_id res chain seq x y z
N MET A 1 -30.41 -68.88 -51.87
CA MET A 1 -30.49 -69.01 -53.35
C MET A 1 -31.90 -68.63 -53.77
N PRO A 2 -32.14 -67.66 -54.65
CA PRO A 2 -31.26 -66.58 -55.11
C PRO A 2 -31.86 -65.16 -54.96
N HIS A 3 -30.96 -64.15 -54.89
CA HIS A 3 -31.00 -62.81 -55.52
C HIS A 3 -32.15 -61.85 -55.14
N SER A 4 -32.01 -60.61 -54.70
CA SER A 4 -30.97 -59.54 -54.70
C SER A 4 -31.46 -58.50 -53.66
N VAL A 5 -30.72 -57.64 -52.97
CA VAL A 5 -29.77 -56.58 -53.35
C VAL A 5 -29.05 -56.17 -52.04
N SER A 6 -27.74 -55.88 -52.11
CA SER A 6 -26.83 -55.62 -50.97
C SER A 6 -27.16 -54.37 -50.13
N PRO A 7 -26.98 -54.42 -48.79
CA PRO A 7 -26.87 -53.24 -47.94
C PRO A 7 -25.50 -53.09 -47.25
N GLU A 8 -25.27 -51.86 -46.80
CA GLU A 8 -24.50 -51.45 -45.61
C GLU A 8 -22.99 -51.73 -45.53
N SER A 9 -22.22 -50.66 -45.76
CA SER A 9 -20.95 -50.43 -45.07
C SER A 9 -21.14 -49.29 -44.06
N ALA A 10 -21.22 -49.65 -42.78
CA ALA A 10 -21.19 -48.70 -41.66
C ALA A 10 -19.83 -48.00 -41.57
N PRO A 11 -19.76 -46.70 -41.24
CA PRO A 11 -18.57 -46.13 -40.63
C PRO A 11 -18.66 -46.26 -39.11
N ALA A 12 -17.50 -46.54 -38.54
CA ALA A 12 -17.27 -46.86 -37.14
C ALA A 12 -17.65 -45.72 -36.17
N GLN A 13 -17.98 -46.17 -34.96
CA GLN A 13 -18.25 -45.38 -33.76
C GLN A 13 -17.13 -44.37 -33.48
N GLU A 14 -17.50 -43.09 -33.37
CA GLU A 14 -16.69 -42.05 -32.77
C GLU A 14 -16.72 -42.19 -31.24
N THR A 15 -15.58 -42.60 -30.68
CA THR A 15 -15.24 -42.33 -29.29
C THR A 15 -13.79 -41.88 -29.20
N SER A 16 -13.62 -40.75 -28.52
CA SER A 16 -12.42 -40.26 -27.83
C SER A 16 -11.15 -40.07 -28.66
N GLN A 17 -10.88 -38.81 -29.03
CA GLN A 17 -9.53 -38.28 -28.95
C GLN A 17 -9.55 -36.77 -28.72
N ALA A 18 -8.82 -36.37 -27.69
CA ALA A 18 -8.55 -35.00 -27.32
C ALA A 18 -7.83 -34.26 -28.45
N THR A 19 -8.35 -33.09 -28.82
CA THR A 19 -7.65 -32.11 -29.64
C THR A 19 -7.61 -30.78 -28.90
N SER A 20 -6.40 -30.47 -28.47
CA SER A 20 -5.90 -29.18 -28.03
C SER A 20 -5.97 -28.14 -29.15
N GLN A 21 -6.64 -27.02 -28.90
CA GLN A 21 -6.39 -25.71 -29.53
C GLN A 21 -6.57 -24.67 -28.40
N ALA A 22 -5.48 -24.21 -27.80
CA ALA A 22 -4.66 -23.07 -28.26
C ALA A 22 -5.33 -21.74 -27.90
N ASP A 23 -5.28 -21.40 -26.61
CA ASP A 23 -5.42 -20.03 -26.13
C ASP A 23 -4.09 -19.30 -26.34
N ASP A 24 -4.16 -18.18 -27.06
CA ASP A 24 -3.07 -17.22 -27.24
C ASP A 24 -2.71 -16.56 -25.90
N VAL A 25 -1.83 -17.23 -25.15
CA VAL A 25 -1.15 -16.66 -23.98
C VAL A 25 0.14 -16.01 -24.47
N LYS A 26 0.17 -14.67 -24.47
CA LYS A 26 1.42 -13.92 -24.63
C LYS A 26 2.36 -14.24 -23.45
N PRO A 27 3.59 -14.72 -23.68
CA PRO A 27 4.55 -14.93 -22.61
C PRO A 27 5.14 -13.60 -22.12
N GLU A 28 5.38 -13.55 -20.81
CA GLU A 28 6.14 -12.51 -20.10
C GLU A 28 7.54 -12.34 -20.71
N PRO A 29 8.12 -11.12 -20.72
CA PRO A 29 9.49 -10.96 -21.18
C PRO A 29 10.47 -11.46 -20.09
N GLU A 30 11.35 -12.37 -20.50
CA GLU A 30 12.50 -12.84 -19.73
C GLU A 30 13.34 -11.65 -19.23
N THR A 31 13.50 -11.55 -17.91
CA THR A 31 14.35 -10.54 -17.26
C THR A 31 15.82 -10.93 -17.42
N GLN A 32 16.56 -10.21 -18.27
CA GLN A 32 18.01 -10.33 -18.38
C GLN A 32 18.69 -9.62 -17.20
N ASP A 33 19.30 -10.42 -16.31
CA ASP A 33 20.21 -9.97 -15.25
C ASP A 33 21.51 -9.44 -15.90
N VAL A 34 21.82 -8.15 -15.72
CA VAL A 34 23.13 -7.59 -16.09
C VAL A 34 24.09 -7.73 -14.91
N ALA A 35 25.23 -8.39 -15.14
CA ALA A 35 26.30 -8.58 -14.16
C ALA A 35 27.19 -7.32 -14.03
N MET A 36 27.66 -7.03 -12.82
CA MET A 36 28.80 -6.13 -12.59
C MET A 36 29.91 -6.86 -11.83
N GLU A 37 31.14 -6.60 -12.23
CA GLU A 37 32.39 -7.22 -11.77
C GLU A 37 32.87 -6.70 -10.40
N ASP A 38 33.69 -7.54 -9.74
CA ASP A 38 34.12 -7.50 -8.34
C ASP A 38 35.10 -6.37 -7.95
N ILE A 39 35.02 -5.93 -6.69
CA ILE A 39 35.99 -5.07 -5.99
C ILE A 39 36.60 -5.89 -4.82
N PRO A 40 37.92 -5.84 -4.55
CA PRO A 40 38.60 -6.73 -3.59
C PRO A 40 38.37 -6.39 -2.10
N PRO A 41 38.56 -7.36 -1.18
CA PRO A 41 38.12 -7.26 0.21
C PRO A 41 39.12 -6.54 1.14
N ALA A 42 38.58 -5.90 2.19
CA ALA A 42 39.33 -5.26 3.27
C ALA A 42 39.63 -6.23 4.44
N ALA A 43 40.76 -6.00 5.11
CA ALA A 43 41.35 -6.84 6.14
C ALA A 43 40.68 -6.70 7.54
N THR A 44 40.84 -7.77 8.32
CA THR A 44 40.36 -8.06 9.67
C THR A 44 40.88 -7.13 10.78
N ALA A 45 40.04 -6.82 11.79
CA ALA A 45 40.46 -6.19 13.05
C ALA A 45 39.94 -6.97 14.28
N GLU A 46 40.80 -7.09 15.29
CA GLU A 46 40.64 -7.87 16.53
C GLU A 46 39.76 -7.18 17.59
N THR A 47 39.25 -7.99 18.52
CA THR A 47 38.31 -7.60 19.59
C THR A 47 39.04 -7.27 20.90
N SER A 48 38.57 -6.26 21.62
CA SER A 48 38.86 -6.10 23.05
C SER A 48 37.59 -5.75 23.84
N LYS A 49 37.44 -6.39 25.02
CA LYS A 49 36.29 -6.34 25.92
C LYS A 49 36.41 -5.16 26.89
N VAL A 50 35.29 -4.45 27.16
CA VAL A 50 35.17 -3.55 28.32
C VAL A 50 33.86 -3.84 29.06
N LYS A 51 33.92 -3.84 30.40
CA LYS A 51 32.88 -4.21 31.38
C LYS A 51 31.85 -3.08 31.58
N LEU A 52 30.62 -3.46 31.93
CA LEU A 52 29.38 -2.69 31.80
C LEU A 52 28.70 -2.40 33.15
N GLU A 53 29.37 -1.76 34.12
CA GLU A 53 28.78 -1.55 35.46
C GLU A 53 28.95 -0.13 36.05
N GLU A 54 29.30 0.91 35.27
CA GLU A 54 29.47 2.28 35.80
C GLU A 54 28.80 3.39 34.94
N LEU A 55 27.64 3.13 34.31
CA LEU A 55 27.02 4.08 33.36
C LEU A 55 25.63 4.62 33.72
N PHE A 56 25.15 4.43 34.95
CA PHE A 56 23.86 4.99 35.35
C PHE A 56 23.94 5.63 36.75
N ASP A 57 24.27 6.92 36.74
CA ASP A 57 23.80 7.90 37.74
C ASP A 57 23.45 9.19 36.99
N ASP A 58 22.38 9.84 37.45
CA ASP A 58 21.50 10.78 36.77
C ASP A 58 22.14 12.10 36.21
N GLU A 59 21.71 12.52 35.01
CA GLU A 59 21.18 13.87 34.64
C GLU A 59 21.16 14.10 33.12
N ASP A 60 20.08 14.71 32.63
CA ASP A 60 19.80 15.03 31.22
C ASP A 60 20.95 15.76 30.51
N SER A 61 21.64 15.09 29.58
CA SER A 61 22.30 15.67 28.41
C SER A 61 22.96 14.56 27.56
N ASP A 62 22.46 14.32 26.34
CA ASP A 62 23.03 13.34 25.40
C ASP A 62 24.49 13.69 25.03
N PRO A 63 25.49 12.84 25.35
CA PRO A 63 26.83 12.98 24.79
C PRO A 63 27.00 12.06 23.57
N GLU A 64 27.42 12.64 22.46
CA GLU A 64 27.93 11.95 21.28
C GLU A 64 29.13 11.06 21.65
N PHE A 65 29.15 9.81 21.17
CA PHE A 65 30.36 8.98 21.19
C PHE A 65 31.31 9.41 20.05
N PRO A 66 32.57 9.80 20.34
CA PRO A 66 33.55 10.09 19.30
C PRO A 66 34.22 8.80 18.82
N SER A 67 34.07 8.48 17.54
CA SER A 67 34.84 7.43 16.87
C SER A 67 36.31 7.86 16.75
N SER A 68 37.19 7.18 17.48
CA SER A 68 38.63 7.40 17.44
C SER A 68 39.29 6.46 16.42
N ALA A 69 39.59 6.98 15.23
CA ALA A 69 40.67 6.49 14.36
C ALA A 69 41.17 7.65 13.47
N PRO A 70 42.49 7.87 13.33
CA PRO A 70 43.03 9.06 12.70
C PRO A 70 42.91 9.01 11.17
N VAL A 71 42.22 9.99 10.59
CA VAL A 71 42.18 10.24 9.15
C VAL A 71 43.29 11.24 8.79
N PRO A 72 44.12 11.02 7.76
CA PRO A 72 45.07 12.03 7.29
C PRO A 72 44.30 13.20 6.68
N THR A 73 44.61 14.40 7.15
CA THR A 73 44.12 15.69 6.63
C THR A 73 44.41 15.86 5.14
N SER A 74 43.36 15.79 4.33
CA SER A 74 43.24 16.57 3.09
C SER A 74 41.96 17.39 3.19
N GLN A 75 42.13 18.69 3.42
CA GLN A 75 41.06 19.67 3.40
C GLN A 75 40.41 19.70 2.01
N GLU A 76 39.15 19.28 1.92
CA GLU A 76 38.24 19.73 0.88
C GLU A 76 37.13 20.53 1.58
N ASP A 77 37.09 21.82 1.29
CA ASP A 77 36.08 22.76 1.78
C ASP A 77 34.67 22.25 1.45
N ALA A 78 33.87 22.05 2.48
CA ALA A 78 32.43 21.82 2.36
C ALA A 78 31.75 23.11 1.88
N SER A 79 31.79 23.32 0.56
CA SER A 79 30.97 24.31 -0.12
C SER A 79 29.52 23.79 -0.20
N GLN A 80 28.56 24.64 0.18
CA GLN A 80 27.13 24.35 -0.01
C GLN A 80 26.88 23.93 -1.46
N PRO A 81 26.06 22.88 -1.72
CA PRO A 81 25.75 22.49 -3.09
C PRO A 81 25.11 23.68 -3.81
N ALA A 82 25.66 24.03 -4.97
CA ALA A 82 25.19 25.17 -5.76
C ALA A 82 23.68 25.07 -6.05
N PRO A 83 22.95 26.20 -6.09
CA PRO A 83 21.52 26.22 -6.39
C PRO A 83 21.26 25.55 -7.74
N ILE A 84 20.40 24.55 -7.74
CA ILE A 84 20.04 23.82 -8.95
C ILE A 84 19.10 24.71 -9.75
N LYS A 85 19.45 25.02 -11.00
CA LYS A 85 18.57 25.79 -11.89
C LYS A 85 17.38 24.94 -12.32
N ILE A 86 16.39 24.79 -11.45
CA ILE A 86 15.13 24.11 -11.73
C ILE A 86 14.32 25.02 -12.67
N THR A 87 14.31 24.69 -13.96
CA THR A 87 13.42 25.36 -14.92
C THR A 87 12.06 24.67 -14.92
N SER A 88 10.99 25.40 -15.30
CA SER A 88 9.62 24.89 -15.43
C SER A 88 9.43 23.74 -16.44
N LYS A 89 10.51 23.27 -17.09
CA LYS A 89 10.57 22.15 -18.03
C LYS A 89 11.31 20.92 -17.49
N SER A 90 11.88 20.98 -16.29
CA SER A 90 12.56 19.81 -15.70
C SER A 90 11.55 18.71 -15.38
N SER A 91 11.83 17.49 -15.84
CA SER A 91 11.02 16.32 -15.49
C SER A 91 11.18 16.01 -14.00
N PHE A 92 10.14 15.53 -13.32
CA PHE A 92 10.26 15.11 -11.91
C PHE A 92 11.29 13.99 -11.71
N SER A 93 11.60 13.25 -12.76
CA SER A 93 12.61 12.19 -12.80
C SER A 93 13.98 12.68 -13.27
N ASP A 94 14.19 14.00 -13.38
CA ASP A 94 15.50 14.56 -13.76
C ASP A 94 16.58 14.11 -12.75
N PRO A 95 17.74 13.61 -13.22
CA PRO A 95 18.81 13.14 -12.33
C PRO A 95 19.25 14.15 -11.29
N ASP A 96 19.30 15.44 -11.61
CA ASP A 96 19.76 16.47 -10.68
C ASP A 96 18.69 16.76 -9.62
N VAL A 97 17.41 16.77 -10.01
CA VAL A 97 16.26 16.87 -9.09
C VAL A 97 16.24 15.68 -8.12
N MET A 98 16.35 14.45 -8.64
CA MET A 98 16.36 13.24 -7.82
C MET A 98 17.59 13.15 -6.92
N ARG A 99 18.76 13.61 -7.40
CA ARG A 99 19.98 13.67 -6.59
C ARG A 99 19.79 14.61 -5.41
N ALA A 100 19.29 15.82 -5.64
CA ALA A 100 19.02 16.79 -4.60
C ALA A 100 18.01 16.26 -3.58
N PHE A 101 16.94 15.63 -4.07
CA PHE A 101 15.93 15.01 -3.24
C PHE A 101 16.51 13.96 -2.28
N TYR A 102 17.26 12.98 -2.79
CA TYR A 102 17.90 11.98 -1.93
C TYR A 102 19.03 12.57 -1.07
N GLN A 103 19.70 13.63 -1.50
CA GLN A 103 20.75 14.24 -0.69
C GLN A 103 20.19 15.02 0.51
N ARG A 104 19.09 15.76 0.31
CA ARG A 104 18.64 16.83 1.22
C ARG A 104 17.32 16.53 1.93
N LEU A 105 16.39 15.85 1.26
CA LEU A 105 14.99 15.77 1.68
C LEU A 105 14.56 14.39 2.19
N PHE A 106 15.11 13.31 1.63
CA PHE A 106 14.65 11.96 1.97
C PHE A 106 15.03 11.55 3.42
N PRO A 107 14.07 11.11 4.27
CA PRO A 107 14.30 10.85 5.69
C PRO A 107 14.94 9.47 5.96
N PHE A 108 16.16 9.22 5.44
CA PHE A 108 16.85 7.92 5.53
C PHE A 108 16.96 7.36 6.96
N ARG A 109 17.29 8.21 7.94
CA ARG A 109 17.43 7.79 9.34
C ARG A 109 16.12 7.23 9.90
N HIS A 110 15.00 7.93 9.67
CA HIS A 110 13.70 7.49 10.16
C HIS A 110 13.21 6.25 9.42
N LEU A 111 13.46 6.15 8.10
CA LEU A 111 13.16 4.95 7.32
C LEU A 111 13.94 3.73 7.85
N PHE A 112 15.23 3.93 8.14
CA PHE A 112 16.07 2.90 8.73
C PHE A 112 15.53 2.45 10.09
N GLN A 113 15.29 3.38 11.01
CA GLN A 113 14.75 3.06 12.35
C GLN A 113 13.41 2.32 12.28
N TRP A 114 12.54 2.70 11.34
CA TRP A 114 11.28 2.01 11.09
C TRP A 114 11.47 0.55 10.66
N LEU A 115 12.34 0.30 9.69
CA LEU A 115 12.53 -1.03 9.09
C LEU A 115 13.47 -1.94 9.88
N ASN A 116 14.34 -1.35 10.69
CA ASN A 116 15.30 -2.02 11.56
C ASN A 116 14.71 -2.35 12.94
N HIS A 117 13.57 -1.74 13.30
CA HIS A 117 12.87 -1.92 14.58
C HIS A 117 13.75 -1.66 15.82
N SER A 118 14.88 -0.99 15.63
CA SER A 118 15.87 -0.64 16.65
C SER A 118 16.69 0.57 16.19
N ALA A 119 17.31 1.27 17.14
CA ALA A 119 18.29 2.31 16.83
C ALA A 119 19.62 1.75 16.32
N THR A 120 19.99 0.53 16.73
CA THR A 120 21.24 -0.13 16.34
C THR A 120 21.00 -1.12 15.20
N PRO A 121 21.85 -1.18 14.16
CA PRO A 121 21.69 -2.12 13.05
C PRO A 121 21.46 -3.57 13.47
N GLN A 122 20.46 -4.20 12.88
CA GLN A 122 20.06 -5.60 13.07
C GLN A 122 19.74 -6.26 11.73
N ASN A 123 19.53 -7.57 11.76
CA ASN A 123 19.20 -8.35 10.56
C ASN A 123 17.91 -7.88 9.89
N ASP A 124 16.97 -7.30 10.66
CA ASP A 124 15.73 -6.67 10.20
C ASP A 124 15.92 -5.65 9.08
N PHE A 125 17.07 -4.96 9.08
CA PHE A 125 17.50 -4.10 7.98
C PHE A 125 18.57 -4.74 7.09
N MET A 126 19.58 -5.37 7.68
CA MET A 126 20.72 -5.94 6.93
C MET A 126 20.32 -7.01 5.91
N HIS A 127 19.31 -7.82 6.24
CA HIS A 127 18.80 -8.89 5.38
C HIS A 127 17.49 -8.51 4.68
N ARG A 128 17.10 -7.23 4.71
CA ARG A 128 15.91 -6.75 4.03
C ARG A 128 16.16 -6.53 2.55
N GLU A 129 15.23 -7.02 1.74
CA GLU A 129 15.23 -6.73 0.31
C GLU A 129 14.69 -5.33 0.03
N PHE A 130 15.44 -4.61 -0.79
CA PHE A 130 14.98 -3.44 -1.52
C PHE A 130 15.03 -3.75 -3.02
N ALA A 131 14.07 -3.22 -3.77
CA ALA A 131 14.05 -3.28 -5.22
C ALA A 131 14.08 -1.87 -5.79
N PHE A 132 15.03 -1.57 -6.68
CA PHE A 132 15.21 -0.25 -7.26
C PHE A 132 14.69 -0.24 -8.69
N THR A 133 13.83 0.72 -9.03
CA THR A 133 13.53 1.05 -10.43
C THR A 133 14.42 2.22 -10.83
N LEU A 134 15.28 2.03 -11.82
CA LEU A 134 16.19 3.06 -12.31
C LEU A 134 15.52 3.98 -13.36
N PRO A 135 16.13 5.12 -13.73
CA PRO A 135 15.58 6.03 -14.74
C PRO A 135 15.41 5.40 -16.14
N ASN A 136 16.16 4.35 -16.45
CA ASN A 136 16.03 3.56 -17.68
C ASN A 136 15.06 2.37 -17.54
N ASP A 137 14.20 2.40 -16.52
CA ASP A 137 13.25 1.33 -16.16
C ASP A 137 13.88 -0.03 -15.80
N ALA A 138 15.21 -0.08 -15.62
CA ALA A 138 15.85 -1.29 -15.11
C ALA A 138 15.39 -1.58 -13.68
N TYR A 139 14.97 -2.83 -13.45
CA TYR A 139 14.41 -3.28 -12.18
C TYR A 139 15.40 -4.15 -11.41
N LEU A 140 16.05 -3.57 -10.39
CA LEU A 140 17.11 -4.22 -9.63
C LEU A 140 16.56 -4.75 -8.31
N ARG A 141 16.26 -6.05 -8.26
CA ARG A 141 15.83 -6.73 -7.03
C ARG A 141 16.99 -7.15 -6.11
N TYR A 142 16.62 -7.60 -4.92
CA TYR A 142 17.54 -8.20 -3.94
C TYR A 142 18.70 -7.29 -3.55
N GLN A 143 18.48 -5.97 -3.55
CA GLN A 143 19.39 -5.03 -2.91
C GLN A 143 19.19 -5.11 -1.40
N SER A 144 20.25 -4.83 -0.65
CA SER A 144 20.26 -4.84 0.82
C SER A 144 21.39 -3.95 1.32
N PHE A 145 21.24 -3.43 2.53
CA PHE A 145 22.14 -2.44 3.10
C PHE A 145 22.29 -2.69 4.59
N ALA A 146 23.50 -2.50 5.13
CA ALA A 146 23.72 -2.70 6.56
C ALA A 146 23.29 -1.49 7.42
N THR A 147 23.30 -0.29 6.86
CA THR A 147 23.01 0.96 7.57
C THR A 147 22.23 1.95 6.72
N SER A 148 21.66 2.98 7.36
CA SER A 148 21.02 4.11 6.67
C SER A 148 21.96 4.80 5.67
N ASP A 149 23.24 4.93 6.02
CA ASP A 149 24.22 5.64 5.19
C ASP A 149 24.58 4.87 3.93
N LEU A 150 24.63 3.54 4.00
CA LEU A 150 24.84 2.69 2.82
C LEU A 150 23.65 2.75 1.87
N LEU A 151 22.42 2.73 2.40
CA LEU A 151 21.22 2.94 1.58
C LEU A 151 21.24 4.34 0.94
N ARG A 152 21.53 5.39 1.72
CA ARG A 152 21.64 6.77 1.23
C ARG A 152 22.67 6.89 0.11
N LYS A 153 23.88 6.36 0.32
CA LYS A 153 24.96 6.36 -0.68
C LYS A 153 24.52 5.68 -1.97
N GLN A 154 23.83 4.54 -1.87
CA GLN A 154 23.33 3.82 -3.04
C GLN A 154 22.24 4.60 -3.79
N CYS A 155 21.27 5.18 -3.07
CA CYS A 155 20.22 6.00 -3.69
C CYS A 155 20.81 7.22 -4.41
N ILE A 156 21.81 7.90 -3.83
CA ILE A 156 22.48 9.04 -4.48
C ILE A 156 23.30 8.60 -5.70
N SER A 157 23.92 7.41 -5.64
CA SER A 157 24.73 6.89 -6.75
C SER A 157 23.88 6.40 -7.92
N MET A 158 22.75 5.73 -7.66
CA MET A 158 21.93 5.10 -8.70
C MET A 158 20.75 5.98 -9.14
N LEU A 159 20.34 6.94 -8.30
CA LEU A 159 19.20 7.83 -8.54
C LEU A 159 17.93 7.07 -8.96
N PRO A 160 17.48 6.07 -8.17
CA PRO A 160 16.29 5.30 -8.53
C PRO A 160 15.07 6.23 -8.63
N SER A 161 14.26 6.03 -9.67
CA SER A 161 12.99 6.76 -9.84
C SER A 161 12.01 6.44 -8.72
N ARG A 162 12.08 5.21 -8.20
CA ARG A 162 11.43 4.75 -6.97
C ARG A 162 12.13 3.50 -6.46
N PHE A 163 11.86 3.13 -5.22
CA PHE A 163 12.21 1.81 -4.72
C PHE A 163 11.08 1.20 -3.90
N GLU A 164 11.02 -0.14 -3.91
CA GLU A 164 10.09 -0.94 -3.12
C GLU A 164 10.81 -1.64 -1.97
N ILE A 165 10.06 -1.93 -0.91
CA ILE A 165 10.53 -2.61 0.29
C ILE A 165 9.93 -4.02 0.35
N GLY A 166 10.82 -4.99 0.49
CA GLY A 166 10.52 -6.42 0.58
C GLY A 166 10.61 -6.96 2.00
N PRO A 167 10.59 -8.29 2.14
CA PRO A 167 10.77 -8.95 3.43
C PRO A 167 12.22 -8.88 3.90
N MET A 168 12.41 -9.12 5.20
CA MET A 168 13.68 -9.58 5.75
C MET A 168 13.82 -11.08 5.46
N TYR A 169 14.96 -11.46 4.90
CA TYR A 169 15.30 -12.84 4.58
C TYR A 169 16.18 -13.49 5.66
N SER A 170 16.28 -14.82 5.59
CA SER A 170 17.19 -15.63 6.42
C SER A 170 18.67 -15.31 6.23
N THR A 171 19.05 -14.74 5.09
CA THR A 171 20.42 -14.33 4.77
C THR A 171 20.39 -13.05 3.94
N ASN A 172 21.55 -12.42 3.76
CA ASN A 172 21.72 -11.26 2.90
C ASN A 172 21.16 -11.51 1.47
N PRO A 173 20.16 -10.74 0.99
CA PRO A 173 19.59 -10.87 -0.35
C PRO A 173 20.59 -10.79 -1.50
N ARG A 174 21.66 -9.99 -1.34
CA ARG A 174 22.70 -9.83 -2.36
C ARG A 174 23.55 -11.09 -2.55
N GLU A 175 23.64 -11.93 -1.53
CA GLU A 175 24.44 -13.17 -1.52
C GLU A 175 23.62 -14.41 -1.90
N ARG A 176 22.33 -14.25 -2.26
CA ARG A 176 21.41 -15.37 -2.54
C ARG A 176 21.94 -16.36 -3.58
N LYS A 177 22.70 -15.89 -4.57
CA LYS A 177 23.27 -16.72 -5.66
C LYS A 177 24.42 -17.60 -5.19
N SER A 178 25.06 -17.26 -4.06
CA SER A 178 26.18 -18.00 -3.48
C SER A 178 25.75 -19.13 -2.53
N LEU A 179 24.44 -19.25 -2.26
CA LEU A 179 23.91 -20.25 -1.34
C LEU A 179 23.86 -21.64 -1.96
N ARG A 180 24.46 -22.62 -1.29
CA ARG A 180 24.50 -24.03 -1.76
C ARG A 180 23.10 -24.68 -1.83
N LYS A 181 22.16 -24.23 -1.01
CA LYS A 181 20.78 -24.75 -0.96
C LYS A 181 19.82 -23.59 -1.12
N ALA A 182 19.00 -23.62 -2.18
CA ALA A 182 17.99 -22.58 -2.41
C ALA A 182 17.00 -22.43 -1.24
N SER A 183 16.67 -23.53 -0.54
CA SER A 183 15.79 -23.52 0.64
C SER A 183 16.39 -22.79 1.86
N ALA A 184 17.68 -22.48 1.84
CA ALA A 184 18.31 -21.65 2.87
C ALA A 184 17.94 -20.16 2.72
N PHE A 185 17.50 -19.72 1.54
CA PHE A 185 17.02 -18.37 1.28
C PHE A 185 15.49 -18.33 1.33
N ARG A 186 14.95 -17.79 2.42
CA ARG A 186 13.50 -17.66 2.59
C ARG A 186 13.14 -16.36 3.31
N PRO A 187 11.99 -15.77 2.99
CA PRO A 187 11.49 -14.63 3.75
C PRO A 187 11.13 -15.08 5.17
N ILE A 188 11.49 -14.26 6.16
CA ILE A 188 11.22 -14.52 7.59
C ILE A 188 10.11 -13.61 8.09
N MET A 189 10.20 -12.32 7.79
CA MET A 189 9.21 -11.34 8.24
C MET A 189 9.11 -10.16 7.29
N LYS A 190 7.92 -9.56 7.28
CA LYS A 190 7.60 -8.34 6.52
C LYS A 190 6.35 -7.73 7.12
N GLU A 191 6.26 -6.42 7.18
CA GLU A 191 5.02 -5.71 7.48
C GLU A 191 3.84 -6.30 6.69
N LEU A 192 2.67 -6.43 7.33
CA LEU A 192 1.44 -6.78 6.60
C LEU A 192 0.96 -5.55 5.87
N VAL A 193 0.75 -5.67 4.56
CA VAL A 193 0.48 -4.52 3.70
C VAL A 193 -0.85 -4.65 2.98
N PHE A 194 -1.48 -3.51 2.73
CA PHE A 194 -2.70 -3.40 1.91
C PHE A 194 -2.51 -2.29 0.89
N ASP A 195 -3.00 -2.50 -0.33
CA ASP A 195 -3.01 -1.51 -1.40
C ASP A 195 -4.44 -1.24 -1.86
N ILE A 196 -4.75 0.03 -2.03
CA ILE A 196 -6.03 0.55 -2.51
C ILE A 196 -5.72 1.50 -3.66
N ASP A 197 -6.16 1.15 -4.86
CA ASP A 197 -6.05 2.00 -6.05
C ASP A 197 -7.44 2.49 -6.49
N MET A 198 -7.53 3.77 -6.86
CA MET A 198 -8.75 4.36 -7.40
C MET A 198 -9.27 3.70 -8.68
N THR A 199 -8.41 3.04 -9.48
CA THR A 199 -8.89 2.34 -10.69
C THR A 199 -9.87 1.24 -10.40
N ASP A 200 -9.76 0.63 -9.23
CA ASP A 200 -10.68 -0.43 -8.83
C ASP A 200 -12.10 0.11 -8.66
N TYR A 201 -12.30 1.43 -8.61
CA TYR A 201 -13.60 2.11 -8.46
C TYR A 201 -14.12 2.71 -9.78
N ASP A 202 -13.47 2.47 -10.93
CA ASP A 202 -13.83 3.07 -12.24
C ASP A 202 -15.27 2.75 -12.69
N ASP A 203 -15.80 1.59 -12.31
CA ASP A 203 -17.18 1.19 -12.60
C ASP A 203 -18.23 2.02 -11.81
N ILE A 204 -17.88 2.53 -10.63
CA ILE A 204 -18.83 3.23 -9.75
C ILE A 204 -18.58 4.73 -9.63
N ARG A 205 -17.37 5.21 -9.91
CA ARG A 205 -17.10 6.66 -9.99
C ARG A 205 -17.52 7.23 -11.34
N THR A 206 -17.74 8.54 -11.39
CA THR A 206 -18.18 9.28 -12.59
C THR A 206 -17.38 10.55 -12.83
N CYS A 207 -16.73 11.10 -11.79
CA CYS A 207 -16.03 12.38 -11.88
C CYS A 207 -14.67 12.29 -12.58
N CYS A 208 -14.06 11.10 -12.64
CA CYS A 208 -12.73 10.83 -13.20
C CYS A 208 -12.68 9.41 -13.77
N THR A 209 -11.69 9.13 -14.62
CA THR A 209 -11.43 7.79 -15.17
C THR A 209 -9.95 7.44 -15.13
N GLY A 210 -9.64 6.15 -15.05
CA GLY A 210 -8.28 5.63 -15.08
C GLY A 210 -7.37 6.26 -14.01
N ALA A 211 -6.34 6.98 -14.43
CA ALA A 211 -5.32 7.49 -13.53
C ALA A 211 -5.56 8.90 -12.98
N SER A 212 -6.67 9.53 -13.38
CA SER A 212 -7.07 10.86 -12.91
C SER A 212 -7.80 10.77 -11.58
N ILE A 213 -7.61 11.78 -10.72
CA ILE A 213 -8.31 11.91 -9.44
C ILE A 213 -8.75 13.35 -9.19
N CYS A 214 -9.78 13.51 -8.35
CA CYS A 214 -10.19 14.76 -7.74
C CYS A 214 -10.68 14.49 -6.32
N LEU A 215 -11.02 15.55 -5.57
CA LEU A 215 -11.49 15.42 -4.19
C LEU A 215 -12.77 14.58 -4.05
N LYS A 216 -13.66 14.60 -5.06
CA LYS A 216 -14.89 13.78 -5.04
C LYS A 216 -14.61 12.28 -5.01
N CYS A 217 -13.74 11.78 -5.92
CA CYS A 217 -13.41 10.36 -5.89
C CYS A 217 -12.42 10.02 -4.78
N TRP A 218 -11.64 10.97 -4.25
CA TRP A 218 -10.80 10.71 -3.09
C TRP A 218 -11.59 10.22 -1.88
N GLY A 219 -12.88 10.58 -1.78
CA GLY A 219 -13.81 10.00 -0.81
C GLY A 219 -13.82 8.47 -0.78
N PHE A 220 -13.55 7.77 -1.90
CA PHE A 220 -13.39 6.31 -1.92
C PHE A 220 -12.19 5.83 -1.10
N ILE A 221 -11.05 6.51 -1.21
CA ILE A 221 -9.85 6.18 -0.43
C ILE A 221 -10.10 6.49 1.06
N THR A 222 -10.76 7.60 1.37
CA THR A 222 -11.12 7.94 2.75
C THR A 222 -12.04 6.90 3.38
N MET A 223 -13.10 6.49 2.68
CA MET A 223 -13.98 5.39 3.10
C MET A 223 -13.21 4.10 3.35
N ALA A 224 -12.27 3.77 2.45
CA ALA A 224 -11.47 2.57 2.53
C ALA A 224 -10.51 2.60 3.74
N ILE A 225 -9.78 3.69 3.96
CA ILE A 225 -8.89 3.87 5.13
C ILE A 225 -9.70 3.72 6.41
N LYS A 226 -10.85 4.42 6.56
CA LYS A 226 -11.66 4.37 7.78
C LYS A 226 -12.14 2.95 8.09
N THR A 227 -12.64 2.25 7.08
CA THR A 227 -13.18 0.89 7.26
C THR A 227 -12.09 -0.11 7.61
N ILE A 228 -10.96 -0.07 6.90
CA ILE A 228 -9.86 -1.02 7.10
C ILE A 228 -9.08 -0.72 8.39
N ASP A 229 -8.80 0.55 8.70
CA ASP A 229 -8.08 0.93 9.93
C ASP A 229 -8.84 0.49 11.18
N VAL A 230 -10.17 0.68 11.21
CA VAL A 230 -11.02 0.20 12.32
C VAL A 230 -10.96 -1.31 12.45
N ALA A 231 -11.08 -2.07 11.36
CA ALA A 231 -11.00 -3.53 11.41
C ALA A 231 -9.62 -4.02 11.90
N LEU A 232 -8.54 -3.43 11.39
CA LEU A 232 -7.17 -3.75 11.82
C LEU A 232 -6.94 -3.46 13.31
N ARG A 233 -7.51 -2.38 13.84
CA ARG A 233 -7.39 -2.01 15.26
C ARG A 233 -8.30 -2.80 16.17
N GLU A 234 -9.59 -2.86 15.88
CA GLU A 234 -10.60 -3.41 16.78
C GLU A 234 -10.72 -4.93 16.70
N ASP A 235 -10.62 -5.51 15.49
CA ASP A 235 -10.81 -6.95 15.31
C ASP A 235 -9.49 -7.70 15.47
N PHE A 236 -8.42 -7.15 14.89
CA PHE A 236 -7.12 -7.79 14.94
C PHE A 236 -6.26 -7.31 16.09
N GLY A 237 -6.53 -6.14 16.69
CA GLY A 237 -5.75 -5.58 17.80
C GLY A 237 -4.42 -4.95 17.37
N PHE A 238 -4.25 -4.56 16.10
CA PHE A 238 -3.01 -3.94 15.63
C PHE A 238 -2.91 -2.49 16.09
N LYS A 239 -1.73 -2.09 16.54
CA LYS A 239 -1.49 -0.74 17.08
C LYS A 239 -0.76 0.14 16.07
N HIS A 240 0.26 -0.40 15.40
CA HIS A 240 1.22 0.35 14.59
C HIS A 240 0.88 0.22 13.11
N ILE A 241 -0.12 0.97 12.66
CA ILE A 241 -0.58 1.00 11.26
C ILE A 241 -0.17 2.33 10.64
N LEU A 242 0.68 2.28 9.61
CA LEU A 242 1.10 3.44 8.85
C LEU A 242 0.40 3.47 7.50
N TRP A 243 -0.52 4.42 7.31
CA TRP A 243 -1.10 4.71 6.02
C TRP A 243 -0.24 5.70 5.25
N VAL A 244 -0.06 5.47 3.96
CA VAL A 244 0.84 6.24 3.09
C VAL A 244 0.18 6.49 1.76
N TYR A 245 0.16 7.75 1.33
CA TYR A 245 -0.29 8.12 0.00
C TYR A 245 0.63 7.50 -1.07
N SER A 246 0.06 6.89 -2.12
CA SER A 246 0.82 6.22 -3.17
C SER A 246 1.59 7.16 -4.12
N GLY A 247 1.40 8.48 -3.93
CA GLY A 247 1.96 9.56 -4.75
C GLY A 247 1.08 9.95 -5.94
N ARG A 248 -0.04 9.23 -6.19
CA ARG A 248 -0.96 9.55 -7.28
C ARG A 248 -2.44 9.39 -6.94
N ARG A 249 -2.91 8.17 -6.71
CA ARG A 249 -4.35 7.86 -6.72
C ARG A 249 -4.78 6.77 -5.74
N GLY A 250 -3.93 6.44 -4.80
CA GLY A 250 -4.18 5.33 -3.88
C GLY A 250 -3.51 5.55 -2.54
N ALA A 251 -3.69 4.59 -1.65
CA ALA A 251 -3.06 4.57 -0.36
C ALA A 251 -2.59 3.15 -0.01
N HIS A 252 -1.45 3.07 0.66
CA HIS A 252 -0.87 1.84 1.17
C HIS A 252 -0.98 1.82 2.69
N ALA A 253 -1.38 0.70 3.27
CA ALA A 253 -1.24 0.46 4.71
C ALA A 253 -0.01 -0.41 4.97
N TRP A 254 0.75 -0.09 6.02
CA TRP A 254 1.84 -0.89 6.56
C TRP A 254 1.54 -1.20 8.03
N VAL A 255 1.11 -2.43 8.31
CA VAL A 255 0.89 -2.92 9.68
C VAL A 255 2.22 -3.45 10.20
N CYS A 256 2.74 -2.75 11.20
CA CYS A 256 4.12 -2.85 11.65
C CYS A 256 4.28 -3.60 12.97
N ASP A 257 3.20 -4.01 13.66
CA ASP A 257 3.30 -4.81 14.88
C ASP A 257 4.14 -6.09 14.66
N LYS A 258 5.00 -6.48 15.62
CA LYS A 258 5.87 -7.67 15.53
C LYS A 258 5.11 -8.92 15.07
N ARG A 259 3.96 -9.21 15.68
CA ARG A 259 3.10 -10.36 15.31
C ARG A 259 2.49 -10.26 13.91
N ALA A 260 2.34 -9.06 13.35
CA ALA A 260 1.92 -8.87 11.96
C ALA A 260 3.10 -9.17 11.02
N ARG A 261 4.31 -8.73 11.41
CA ARG A 261 5.53 -8.94 10.61
C ARG A 261 5.86 -10.41 10.42
N GLU A 262 5.66 -11.19 11.47
CA GLU A 262 5.96 -12.63 11.54
C GLU A 262 4.83 -13.53 10.98
N MET A 263 3.75 -12.96 10.44
CA MET A 263 2.69 -13.77 9.83
C MET A 263 3.19 -14.53 8.59
N ASP A 264 2.98 -15.84 8.60
CA ASP A 264 3.09 -16.69 7.40
C ASP A 264 2.00 -16.36 6.36
N ASP A 265 2.17 -16.88 5.15
CA ASP A 265 1.24 -16.63 4.04
C ASP A 265 -0.19 -17.11 4.32
N GLN A 266 -0.39 -18.14 5.16
CA GLN A 266 -1.72 -18.64 5.48
C GLN A 266 -2.48 -17.65 6.38
N LYS A 267 -1.82 -17.12 7.41
CA LYS A 267 -2.39 -16.08 8.27
C LYS A 267 -2.67 -14.82 7.46
N ARG A 268 -1.74 -14.39 6.61
CA ARG A 268 -1.92 -13.26 5.69
C ARG A 268 -3.13 -13.41 4.77
N ARG A 269 -3.25 -14.57 4.10
CA ARG A 269 -4.44 -14.90 3.30
C ARG A 269 -5.73 -14.81 4.11
N SER A 270 -5.72 -15.29 5.35
CA SER A 270 -6.91 -15.27 6.21
C SER A 270 -7.33 -13.85 6.58
N VAL A 271 -6.36 -12.96 6.88
CA VAL A 271 -6.64 -11.54 7.14
C VAL A 271 -7.15 -10.84 5.88
N ALA A 272 -6.49 -11.05 4.73
CA ALA A 272 -6.93 -10.47 3.46
C ALA A 272 -8.35 -10.91 3.10
N SER A 273 -8.65 -12.21 3.20
CA SER A 273 -9.99 -12.76 2.92
C SER A 273 -11.06 -12.35 3.94
N TYR A 274 -10.68 -11.99 5.17
CA TYR A 274 -11.61 -11.40 6.16
C TYR A 274 -12.07 -10.01 5.72
N LEU A 275 -11.15 -9.22 5.16
CA LEU A 275 -11.41 -7.84 4.72
C LEU A 275 -11.94 -7.77 3.28
N GLU A 276 -11.79 -8.82 2.47
CA GLU A 276 -12.25 -8.90 1.09
C GLU A 276 -13.75 -9.28 1.00
N LEU A 277 -14.59 -8.29 0.68
CA LEU A 277 -16.03 -8.50 0.52
C LEU A 277 -16.46 -8.67 -0.94
N LEU A 278 -15.99 -7.79 -1.83
CA LEU A 278 -16.40 -7.79 -3.23
C LEU A 278 -15.74 -8.96 -3.95
N LYS A 279 -16.55 -9.86 -4.50
CA LYS A 279 -16.09 -11.06 -5.22
C LYS A 279 -16.83 -11.13 -6.55
N GLY A 280 -16.09 -11.09 -7.66
CA GLY A 280 -16.63 -11.16 -9.02
C GLY A 280 -15.90 -10.21 -9.98
N GLY A 281 -15.47 -10.72 -11.13
CA GLY A 281 -14.82 -9.94 -12.19
C GLY A 281 -15.79 -9.04 -12.98
N ASP A 282 -15.30 -8.41 -14.04
CA ASP A 282 -15.95 -7.37 -14.88
C ASP A 282 -17.31 -7.74 -15.52
N GLN A 283 -17.89 -8.90 -15.23
CA GLN A 283 -19.12 -9.41 -15.85
C GLN A 283 -20.43 -8.83 -15.28
N GLY A 284 -20.45 -7.55 -14.87
CA GLY A 284 -21.67 -6.75 -14.69
C GLY A 284 -22.74 -7.30 -13.73
N GLY A 285 -22.40 -8.26 -12.86
CA GLY A 285 -23.31 -8.91 -11.92
C GLY A 285 -23.26 -8.31 -10.51
N LYS A 286 -24.07 -8.88 -9.59
CA LYS A 286 -24.02 -8.54 -8.16
C LYS A 286 -22.63 -8.88 -7.61
N LYS A 287 -21.94 -7.92 -6.98
CA LYS A 287 -20.57 -8.11 -6.45
C LYS A 287 -20.53 -8.48 -4.98
N VAL A 288 -21.63 -8.22 -4.26
CA VAL A 288 -21.73 -8.48 -2.81
C VAL A 288 -22.68 -9.64 -2.53
N HIS A 289 -22.11 -10.72 -1.98
CA HIS A 289 -22.85 -11.91 -1.55
C HIS A 289 -22.69 -12.14 -0.04
N ALA A 290 -23.06 -11.15 0.76
CA ALA A 290 -22.87 -11.23 2.21
C ALA A 290 -23.84 -12.23 2.87
N ARG A 291 -23.30 -13.14 3.68
CA ARG A 291 -24.08 -14.08 4.49
C ARG A 291 -24.91 -13.33 5.53
N ARG A 292 -26.10 -13.85 5.87
CA ARG A 292 -27.01 -13.30 6.89
C ARG A 292 -27.13 -14.25 8.10
N PRO A 293 -27.25 -13.74 9.35
CA PRO A 293 -27.09 -12.33 9.74
C PRO A 293 -25.70 -11.79 9.37
N LEU A 294 -25.59 -10.48 9.19
CA LEU A 294 -24.33 -9.87 8.77
C LEU A 294 -23.25 -10.15 9.83
N HIS A 295 -22.02 -10.38 9.37
CA HIS A 295 -20.89 -10.47 10.27
C HIS A 295 -20.68 -9.11 10.97
N PRO A 296 -20.30 -9.06 12.27
CA PRO A 296 -20.15 -7.79 13.01
C PRO A 296 -19.27 -6.75 12.30
N HIS A 297 -18.18 -7.18 11.65
CA HIS A 297 -17.36 -6.31 10.80
C HIS A 297 -18.16 -5.62 9.69
N LEU A 298 -19.05 -6.34 9.01
CA LEU A 298 -19.87 -5.77 7.94
C LEU A 298 -20.97 -4.83 8.48
N GLU A 299 -21.53 -5.14 9.66
CA GLU A 299 -22.48 -4.24 10.33
C GLU A 299 -21.82 -2.93 10.72
N ARG A 300 -20.65 -2.99 11.36
CA ARG A 300 -19.85 -1.79 11.69
C ARG A 300 -19.40 -1.04 10.45
N SER A 301 -18.99 -1.75 9.40
CA SER A 301 -18.63 -1.14 8.11
C SER A 301 -19.80 -0.37 7.50
N LEU A 302 -21.02 -0.93 7.53
CA LEU A 302 -22.21 -0.21 7.08
C LEU A 302 -22.46 1.07 7.87
N ASP A 303 -22.25 1.05 9.19
CA ASP A 303 -22.43 2.23 10.03
C ASP A 303 -21.44 3.35 9.72
N ILE A 304 -20.20 3.00 9.35
CA ILE A 304 -19.19 3.95 8.87
C ILE A 304 -19.59 4.49 7.50
N LEU A 305 -20.06 3.63 6.60
CA LEU A 305 -20.21 3.95 5.18
C LEU A 305 -21.56 4.58 4.80
N LYS A 306 -22.60 4.46 5.65
CA LYS A 306 -23.96 4.95 5.33
C LYS A 306 -24.04 6.44 5.04
N GLU A 307 -23.24 7.26 5.71
CA GLU A 307 -23.22 8.71 5.50
C GLU A 307 -22.52 9.04 4.18
N HIS A 308 -21.36 8.44 3.93
CA HIS A 308 -20.64 8.57 2.67
C HIS A 308 -21.43 8.07 1.46
N PHE A 309 -22.31 7.08 1.66
CA PHE A 309 -23.23 6.68 0.60
C PHE A 309 -24.16 7.82 0.20
N GLN A 310 -24.70 8.60 1.15
CA GLN A 310 -25.55 9.74 0.83
C GLN A 310 -24.75 10.89 0.20
N THR A 311 -23.60 11.25 0.79
CA THR A 311 -22.83 12.42 0.37
C THR A 311 -21.95 12.11 -0.85
N SER A 312 -21.04 11.16 -0.76
CA SER A 312 -20.08 10.84 -1.81
C SER A 312 -20.74 10.08 -2.97
N ILE A 313 -21.57 9.07 -2.72
CA ILE A 313 -22.13 8.25 -3.81
C ILE A 313 -23.34 8.92 -4.47
N LEU A 314 -24.40 9.20 -3.70
CA LEU A 314 -25.66 9.68 -4.28
C LEU A 314 -25.60 11.14 -4.74
N ALA A 315 -24.89 12.01 -4.02
CA ALA A 315 -24.85 13.44 -4.34
C ALA A 315 -23.66 13.82 -5.24
N GLU A 316 -22.44 13.31 -4.97
CA GLU A 316 -21.26 13.73 -5.73
C GLU A 316 -20.99 12.89 -6.98
N GLN A 317 -21.04 11.56 -6.88
CA GLN A 317 -20.82 10.67 -8.02
C GLN A 317 -22.09 10.54 -8.89
N ASP A 318 -23.28 10.61 -8.31
CA ASP A 318 -24.56 10.47 -9.02
C ASP A 318 -24.55 9.33 -10.08
N PRO A 319 -24.10 8.11 -9.72
CA PRO A 319 -23.78 7.08 -10.71
C PRO A 319 -25.00 6.63 -11.51
N TRP A 320 -26.18 6.66 -10.92
CA TRP A 320 -27.42 6.20 -11.54
C TRP A 320 -28.13 7.28 -12.35
N ALA A 321 -27.52 8.46 -12.55
CA ALA A 321 -28.00 9.40 -13.57
C ALA A 321 -27.92 8.78 -14.98
N SER A 322 -26.92 7.93 -15.23
CA SER A 322 -26.81 7.13 -16.46
C SER A 322 -27.80 5.97 -16.47
N ASP A 323 -28.48 5.76 -17.59
CA ASP A 323 -29.43 4.66 -17.79
C ASP A 323 -28.77 3.28 -17.63
N GLU A 324 -27.52 3.13 -18.08
CA GLU A 324 -26.75 1.89 -17.96
C GLU A 324 -26.52 1.52 -16.49
N LYS A 325 -26.02 2.48 -15.69
CA LYS A 325 -25.78 2.28 -14.27
C LYS A 325 -27.08 2.16 -13.46
N ALA A 326 -28.15 2.83 -13.90
CA ALA A 326 -29.48 2.65 -13.32
C ALA A 326 -30.06 1.25 -13.59
N ALA A 327 -29.82 0.69 -14.78
CA ALA A 327 -30.19 -0.70 -15.09
C ALA A 327 -29.43 -1.70 -14.21
N HIS A 328 -28.14 -1.45 -13.94
CA HIS A 328 -27.37 -2.24 -12.97
C HIS A 328 -28.02 -2.21 -11.59
N LEU A 329 -28.39 -1.03 -11.08
CA LEU A 329 -29.09 -0.91 -9.79
C LEU A 329 -30.38 -1.76 -9.74
N LEU A 330 -31.16 -1.79 -10.82
CA LEU A 330 -32.36 -2.64 -10.88
C LEU A 330 -32.02 -4.13 -10.81
N ASN A 331 -30.90 -4.56 -11.40
CA ASN A 331 -30.46 -5.95 -11.31
C ASN A 331 -30.13 -6.38 -9.88
N LEU A 332 -29.66 -5.45 -9.04
CA LEU A 332 -29.33 -5.70 -7.63
C LEU A 332 -30.57 -5.88 -6.72
N LEU A 333 -31.75 -5.43 -7.14
CA LEU A 333 -32.98 -5.58 -6.36
C LEU A 333 -33.55 -7.01 -6.47
N PRO A 334 -34.24 -7.55 -5.46
CA PRO A 334 -34.74 -8.93 -5.49
C PRO A 334 -36.13 -9.08 -6.12
N ASP A 335 -36.94 -8.02 -6.14
CA ASP A 335 -38.37 -8.09 -6.50
C ASP A 335 -38.64 -7.64 -7.95
N PRO A 336 -39.16 -8.50 -8.84
CA PRO A 336 -39.36 -8.17 -10.25
C PRO A 336 -40.48 -7.13 -10.47
N THR A 337 -41.51 -7.11 -9.62
CA THR A 337 -42.62 -6.14 -9.69
C THR A 337 -42.11 -4.74 -9.36
N LEU A 338 -41.29 -4.62 -8.31
CA LEU A 338 -40.63 -3.38 -7.94
C LEU A 338 -39.69 -2.90 -9.05
N LYS A 339 -38.89 -3.80 -9.65
CA LYS A 339 -38.02 -3.46 -10.78
C LYS A 339 -38.81 -2.87 -11.95
N ALA A 340 -39.90 -3.52 -12.36
CA ALA A 340 -40.72 -3.05 -13.47
C ALA A 340 -41.35 -1.66 -13.18
N ALA A 341 -41.80 -1.43 -11.95
CA ALA A 341 -42.35 -0.15 -11.53
C ALA A 341 -41.29 0.97 -11.52
N LEU A 342 -40.09 0.69 -10.99
CA LEU A 342 -38.96 1.61 -10.99
C LEU A 342 -38.51 1.92 -12.42
N GLN A 343 -38.33 0.91 -13.25
CA GLN A 343 -37.96 1.06 -14.67
C GLN A 343 -38.95 1.98 -15.40
N LYS A 344 -40.26 1.76 -15.25
CA LYS A 344 -41.28 2.62 -15.87
C LYS A 344 -41.19 4.07 -15.36
N LYS A 345 -40.98 4.26 -14.06
CA LYS A 345 -40.87 5.59 -13.44
C LYS A 345 -39.63 6.34 -13.95
N TRP A 346 -38.49 5.67 -14.04
CA TRP A 346 -37.22 6.26 -14.45
C TRP A 346 -37.18 6.52 -15.97
N SER A 347 -37.74 5.62 -16.79
CA SER A 347 -37.89 5.86 -18.23
C SER A 347 -38.80 7.04 -18.55
N SER A 348 -39.74 7.38 -17.67
CA SER A 348 -40.61 8.56 -17.82
C SER A 348 -39.94 9.87 -17.37
N ALA A 349 -38.82 9.79 -16.67
CA ALA A 349 -38.04 10.94 -16.19
C ALA A 349 -36.53 10.62 -16.23
N PRO A 350 -35.88 10.61 -17.41
CA PRO A 350 -34.51 10.11 -17.56
C PRO A 350 -33.47 10.88 -16.72
N SER A 351 -33.65 12.19 -16.54
CA SER A 351 -32.76 13.08 -15.78
C SER A 351 -32.90 12.97 -14.26
N ARG A 352 -33.56 11.93 -13.74
CA ARG A 352 -33.76 11.74 -12.30
C ARG A 352 -32.42 11.48 -11.59
N PRO A 353 -32.05 12.27 -10.56
CA PRO A 353 -30.81 12.06 -9.82
C PRO A 353 -30.81 10.74 -9.02
N SER A 354 -29.62 10.22 -8.73
CA SER A 354 -29.39 8.99 -7.97
C SER A 354 -30.06 9.03 -6.60
N ALA A 355 -29.99 10.15 -5.89
CA ALA A 355 -30.67 10.33 -4.60
C ALA A 355 -32.21 10.15 -4.71
N SER A 356 -32.81 10.67 -5.79
CA SER A 356 -34.25 10.49 -6.04
C SER A 356 -34.56 9.04 -6.42
N LYS A 357 -33.73 8.43 -7.28
CA LYS A 357 -33.85 7.01 -7.65
C LYS A 357 -33.76 6.10 -6.41
N TRP A 358 -32.86 6.41 -5.47
CA TRP A 358 -32.75 5.69 -4.19
C TRP A 358 -34.01 5.80 -3.31
N SER A 359 -34.57 7.00 -3.21
CA SER A 359 -35.80 7.27 -2.45
C SER A 359 -37.03 6.59 -3.07
N ASP A 360 -37.08 6.54 -4.41
CA ASP A 360 -38.15 5.87 -5.14
C ASP A 360 -38.27 4.39 -4.77
N ILE A 361 -37.15 3.71 -4.44
CA ILE A 361 -37.14 2.30 -4.03
C ILE A 361 -38.02 2.12 -2.78
N ASN A 362 -37.88 2.98 -1.77
CA ASN A 362 -38.69 2.92 -0.56
C ASN A 362 -40.15 3.27 -0.86
N THR A 363 -40.37 4.38 -1.59
CA THR A 363 -41.72 4.89 -1.88
C THR A 363 -42.57 3.87 -2.66
N LEU A 364 -41.98 3.21 -3.65
CA LEU A 364 -42.67 2.19 -4.44
C LEU A 364 -42.77 0.85 -3.71
N ALA A 365 -41.83 0.53 -2.83
CA ALA A 365 -41.92 -0.65 -1.97
C ALA A 365 -43.08 -0.55 -0.95
N GLU A 366 -43.33 0.64 -0.39
CA GLU A 366 -44.40 0.89 0.57
C GLU A 366 -45.79 0.95 -0.08
N SER A 367 -45.87 1.49 -1.29
CA SER A 367 -47.14 1.64 -2.03
C SER A 367 -47.51 0.42 -2.89
N GLY A 368 -46.54 -0.46 -3.18
CA GLY A 368 -46.72 -1.62 -4.04
C GLY A 368 -47.09 -2.89 -3.28
N SER A 369 -47.80 -3.80 -3.95
CA SER A 369 -47.88 -5.20 -3.50
C SER A 369 -46.58 -5.92 -3.87
N LEU A 370 -45.60 -5.86 -2.96
CA LEU A 370 -44.33 -6.56 -3.13
C LEU A 370 -44.54 -8.08 -3.07
N SER A 371 -43.85 -8.80 -3.95
CA SER A 371 -43.74 -10.26 -3.89
C SER A 371 -42.71 -10.72 -2.85
N LYS A 372 -41.76 -9.83 -2.52
CA LYS A 372 -40.70 -10.06 -1.54
C LYS A 372 -40.97 -9.37 -0.21
N THR A 373 -40.36 -9.89 0.84
CA THR A 373 -40.50 -9.38 2.21
C THR A 373 -39.77 -8.04 2.40
N PRO A 374 -40.23 -7.16 3.31
CA PRO A 374 -39.50 -5.94 3.68
C PRO A 374 -38.07 -6.21 4.17
N ARG A 375 -37.84 -7.40 4.75
CA ARG A 375 -36.52 -7.86 5.17
C ARG A 375 -35.58 -8.08 3.99
N GLU A 376 -36.02 -8.81 2.96
CA GLU A 376 -35.21 -9.06 1.74
C GLU A 376 -34.84 -7.74 1.04
N LEU A 377 -35.76 -6.76 1.00
CA LEU A 377 -35.45 -5.45 0.44
C LEU A 377 -34.41 -4.69 1.26
N ARG A 378 -34.53 -4.72 2.60
CA ARG A 378 -33.53 -4.11 3.51
C ARG A 378 -32.15 -4.74 3.31
N GLU A 379 -32.08 -6.07 3.25
CA GLU A 379 -30.84 -6.80 3.03
C GLU A 379 -30.22 -6.46 1.66
N ALA A 380 -31.03 -6.34 0.60
CA ALA A 380 -30.56 -5.90 -0.71
C ALA A 380 -30.01 -4.46 -0.68
N LYS A 381 -30.68 -3.53 0.01
CA LYS A 381 -30.18 -2.15 0.16
C LYS A 381 -28.84 -2.10 0.91
N GLN A 382 -28.66 -2.94 1.93
CA GLN A 382 -27.37 -3.06 2.63
C GLN A 382 -26.27 -3.56 1.70
N ASP A 383 -26.54 -4.58 0.88
CA ASP A 383 -25.58 -5.08 -0.11
C ASP A 383 -25.23 -4.02 -1.15
N ILE A 384 -26.21 -3.22 -1.62
CA ILE A 384 -25.98 -2.12 -2.55
C ILE A 384 -25.09 -1.03 -1.92
N ILE A 385 -25.34 -0.66 -0.65
CA ILE A 385 -24.47 0.29 0.04
C ILE A 385 -23.03 -0.23 0.06
N LEU A 386 -22.84 -1.49 0.45
CA LEU A 386 -21.52 -2.12 0.49
C LEU A 386 -20.86 -2.18 -0.90
N GLU A 387 -21.59 -2.51 -1.96
CA GLU A 387 -21.05 -2.60 -3.32
C GLU A 387 -20.47 -1.25 -3.81
N TYR A 388 -21.10 -0.15 -3.40
CA TYR A 388 -20.72 1.21 -3.81
C TYR A 388 -19.77 1.93 -2.83
N THR A 389 -19.51 1.39 -1.65
CA THR A 389 -18.74 2.11 -0.61
C THR A 389 -17.66 1.29 0.08
N TYR A 390 -17.79 -0.04 0.08
CA TYR A 390 -16.86 -0.89 0.80
C TYR A 390 -15.49 -0.91 0.09
N PRO A 391 -14.37 -0.92 0.85
CA PRO A 391 -13.02 -0.97 0.29
C PRO A 391 -12.82 -2.07 -0.76
N ARG A 392 -12.24 -1.68 -1.89
CA ARG A 392 -11.69 -2.58 -2.90
C ARG A 392 -10.19 -2.67 -2.66
N LEU A 393 -9.72 -3.85 -2.28
CA LEU A 393 -8.33 -4.12 -1.93
C LEU A 393 -7.68 -4.92 -3.04
N ASP A 394 -6.45 -4.59 -3.42
CA ASP A 394 -5.61 -5.55 -4.14
C ASP A 394 -5.14 -6.62 -3.14
N ALA A 395 -5.96 -7.65 -2.99
CA ALA A 395 -5.73 -8.69 -2.00
C ALA A 395 -4.45 -9.48 -2.27
N GLU A 396 -3.94 -9.55 -3.51
CA GLU A 396 -2.72 -10.32 -3.82
C GLU A 396 -1.47 -9.71 -3.16
N VAL A 397 -1.43 -8.37 -3.05
CA VAL A 397 -0.38 -7.62 -2.34
C VAL A 397 -0.30 -8.05 -0.87
N SER A 398 -1.42 -8.39 -0.25
CA SER A 398 -1.52 -8.75 1.16
C SER A 398 -1.23 -10.22 1.46
N LYS A 399 -1.33 -11.13 0.47
CA LYS A 399 -1.37 -12.59 0.68
C LYS A 399 0.00 -13.24 0.86
N LYS A 400 1.07 -12.68 0.31
CA LYS A 400 2.40 -13.30 0.29
C LYS A 400 3.45 -12.47 1.02
N LEU A 401 4.28 -13.14 1.80
CA LEU A 401 5.36 -12.52 2.58
C LEU A 401 6.44 -11.86 1.71
N ASN A 402 6.65 -12.35 0.48
CA ASN A 402 7.69 -11.86 -0.43
C ASN A 402 7.26 -10.72 -1.35
N HIS A 403 6.05 -10.18 -1.16
CA HIS A 403 5.56 -9.07 -1.99
C HIS A 403 6.36 -7.78 -1.72
N LEU A 404 6.68 -7.05 -2.78
CA LEU A 404 7.38 -5.77 -2.74
C LEU A 404 6.37 -4.63 -2.83
N LEU A 405 6.47 -3.64 -1.95
CA LEU A 405 5.57 -2.48 -2.00
C LEU A 405 6.37 -1.18 -1.94
N LYS A 406 5.92 -0.18 -2.69
CA LYS A 406 6.57 1.13 -2.83
C LYS A 406 6.87 1.76 -1.47
N SER A 407 8.11 2.20 -1.28
CA SER A 407 8.56 2.82 -0.03
C SER A 407 7.80 4.11 0.28
N PRO A 408 7.53 4.40 1.56
CA PRO A 408 7.18 5.76 1.99
C PRO A 408 8.27 6.76 1.56
N PHE A 409 7.85 8.01 1.37
CA PHE A 409 8.66 9.16 0.99
C PHE A 409 9.33 9.11 -0.38
N VAL A 410 9.16 8.08 -1.21
CA VAL A 410 9.68 8.16 -2.60
C VAL A 410 8.86 9.16 -3.43
N VAL A 411 9.47 9.69 -4.48
CA VAL A 411 8.78 10.56 -5.45
C VAL A 411 8.03 9.69 -6.45
N HIS A 412 6.77 10.03 -6.73
CA HIS A 412 6.04 9.38 -7.81
C HIS A 412 6.44 10.00 -9.17
N PRO A 413 7.01 9.22 -10.11
CA PRO A 413 7.64 9.78 -11.31
C PRO A 413 6.66 10.53 -12.22
N GLY A 414 5.39 10.10 -12.27
CA GLY A 414 4.38 10.72 -13.12
C GLY A 414 3.72 11.99 -12.53
N THR A 415 3.88 12.27 -11.25
CA THR A 415 3.21 13.41 -10.56
C THR A 415 4.17 14.32 -9.84
N GLY A 416 5.40 13.86 -9.58
CA GLY A 416 6.39 14.55 -8.75
C GLY A 416 6.05 14.58 -7.27
N ARG A 417 4.87 14.08 -6.84
CA ARG A 417 4.42 14.12 -5.45
C ARG A 417 5.18 13.11 -4.60
N VAL A 418 5.48 13.50 -3.37
CA VAL A 418 6.11 12.63 -2.38
C VAL A 418 5.07 11.66 -1.80
N CYS A 419 5.43 10.39 -1.63
CA CYS A 419 4.57 9.37 -1.01
C CYS A 419 4.51 9.56 0.51
N VAL A 420 3.75 10.55 0.97
CA VAL A 420 3.72 10.96 2.38
C VAL A 420 2.77 10.11 3.24
N PRO A 421 3.06 9.94 4.55
CA PRO A 421 2.12 9.37 5.50
C PRO A 421 0.80 10.15 5.60
N ILE A 422 -0.29 9.43 5.86
CA ILE A 422 -1.63 9.96 6.09
C ILE A 422 -1.96 9.83 7.59
N ASP A 423 -2.39 10.92 8.22
CA ASP A 423 -2.84 10.93 9.61
C ASP A 423 -4.29 10.46 9.72
N THR A 424 -4.49 9.22 10.20
CA THR A 424 -5.82 8.59 10.25
C THR A 424 -6.79 9.29 11.21
N ARG A 425 -6.29 10.05 12.18
CA ARG A 425 -7.13 10.81 13.14
C ARG A 425 -7.90 11.94 12.48
N LYS A 426 -7.42 12.40 11.32
CA LYS A 426 -7.99 13.47 10.51
C LYS A 426 -7.96 13.12 9.02
N VAL A 427 -8.31 11.88 8.71
CA VAL A 427 -8.23 11.33 7.34
C VAL A 427 -9.06 12.13 6.32
N GLU A 428 -10.18 12.71 6.74
CA GLU A 428 -11.04 13.55 5.89
C GLU A 428 -10.34 14.85 5.45
N ASP A 429 -9.36 15.33 6.21
CA ASP A 429 -8.61 16.56 5.91
C ASP A 429 -7.47 16.31 4.90
N PHE A 430 -7.20 15.06 4.54
CA PHE A 430 -6.09 14.73 3.63
C PHE A 430 -6.46 15.06 2.18
N ASP A 431 -5.80 16.07 1.61
CA ASP A 431 -5.92 16.44 0.20
C ASP A 431 -4.74 15.87 -0.63
N PRO A 432 -4.95 14.89 -1.51
CA PRO A 432 -3.89 14.32 -2.36
C PRO A 432 -3.35 15.32 -3.40
N LEU A 433 -4.11 16.39 -3.70
CA LEU A 433 -3.75 17.44 -4.66
C LEU A 433 -2.88 18.53 -4.04
N SER A 434 -2.86 18.65 -2.71
CA SER A 434 -1.99 19.59 -1.98
C SER A 434 -0.68 18.97 -1.50
N VAL A 435 -0.50 17.65 -1.63
CA VAL A 435 0.75 16.96 -1.27
C VAL A 435 1.93 17.53 -2.05
N PRO A 436 3.03 17.96 -1.41
CA PRO A 436 4.09 18.68 -2.10
C PRO A 436 4.78 17.83 -3.17
N THR A 437 5.15 18.48 -4.27
CA THR A 437 6.01 17.89 -5.30
C THR A 437 7.48 18.09 -4.97
N VAL A 438 8.35 17.22 -5.49
CA VAL A 438 9.80 17.33 -5.33
C VAL A 438 10.34 18.70 -5.78
N THR A 439 9.81 19.26 -6.86
CA THR A 439 10.22 20.58 -7.37
C THR A 439 9.77 21.72 -6.46
N GLN A 440 8.57 21.62 -5.87
CA GLN A 440 8.11 22.60 -4.87
C GLN A 440 9.00 22.58 -3.64
N LEU A 441 9.32 21.38 -3.13
CA LEU A 441 10.18 21.24 -1.95
C LEU A 441 11.59 21.79 -2.18
N LEU A 442 12.18 21.55 -3.35
CA LEU A 442 13.50 22.10 -3.67
C LEU A 442 13.47 23.63 -3.77
N GLN A 443 12.42 24.19 -4.37
CA GLN A 443 12.21 25.64 -4.43
C GLN A 443 12.03 26.25 -3.04
N GLU A 444 11.26 25.60 -2.15
CA GLU A 444 11.08 26.07 -0.76
C GLU A 444 12.40 26.14 0.02
N ILE A 445 13.37 25.26 -0.29
CA ILE A 445 14.69 25.34 0.34
C ILE A 445 15.51 26.51 -0.22
N ASP A 446 15.45 26.73 -1.54
CA ASP A 446 16.20 27.81 -2.19
C ASP A 446 15.63 29.20 -1.79
N ASP A 447 14.33 29.29 -1.51
CA ASP A 447 13.63 30.50 -1.05
C ASP A 447 13.67 30.69 0.48
N TRP A 448 14.32 29.78 1.23
CA TRP A 448 14.35 29.87 2.68
C TRP A 448 15.23 31.02 3.18
N GLU A 449 14.60 32.06 3.75
CA GLU A 449 15.27 33.25 4.31
C GLU A 449 15.50 33.19 5.84
N GLY A 450 15.29 32.04 6.48
CA GLY A 450 15.46 31.89 7.93
C GLY A 450 16.91 31.99 8.38
N ASP A 451 17.13 32.44 9.62
CA ASP A 451 18.45 32.66 10.18
C ASP A 451 19.22 31.33 10.29
N ASP A 452 20.28 31.15 9.50
CA ASP A 452 21.12 29.94 9.42
C ASP A 452 22.01 29.75 10.68
N THR A 453 21.65 30.44 11.78
CA THR A 453 22.30 30.37 13.09
C THR A 453 22.21 28.98 13.70
N ASP A 454 21.18 28.21 13.36
CA ASP A 454 20.99 26.84 13.82
C ASP A 454 21.49 25.83 12.77
N LYS A 455 22.82 25.69 12.65
CA LYS A 455 23.53 24.75 11.75
C LYS A 455 23.13 23.26 11.89
N LYS A 456 22.18 22.95 12.76
CA LYS A 456 21.65 21.60 13.04
C LYS A 456 20.33 21.29 12.32
N MET A 457 19.64 22.28 11.74
CA MET A 457 18.35 22.07 11.11
C MET A 457 18.48 21.33 9.77
N GLN A 458 17.76 20.23 9.60
CA GLN A 458 17.79 19.45 8.36
C GLN A 458 16.94 20.14 7.28
N ASP A 459 17.34 20.05 6.01
CA ASP A 459 16.69 20.80 4.93
C ASP A 459 15.18 20.49 4.78
N TRP A 460 14.74 19.25 5.03
CA TRP A 460 13.31 18.93 5.00
C TRP A 460 12.51 19.68 6.08
N GLU A 461 13.13 20.14 7.17
CA GLU A 461 12.46 20.95 8.20
C GLU A 461 12.09 22.36 7.73
N LYS A 462 12.76 22.83 6.68
CA LYS A 462 12.53 24.14 6.05
C LYS A 462 11.40 24.12 5.01
N THR A 463 10.76 22.96 4.83
CA THR A 463 9.82 22.71 3.72
C THR A 463 8.46 22.24 4.20
N SER A 464 7.49 22.25 3.30
CA SER A 464 6.16 21.66 3.47
C SER A 464 6.19 20.13 3.64
N LEU A 465 7.35 19.47 3.52
CA LEU A 465 7.54 18.07 3.88
C LEU A 465 7.60 17.84 5.40
N LYS A 466 7.96 18.87 6.19
CA LYS A 466 8.15 18.78 7.65
C LYS A 466 7.02 18.10 8.41
N PRO A 467 5.73 18.46 8.23
CA PRO A 467 4.63 17.86 9.00
C PRO A 467 4.52 16.35 8.80
N TYR A 468 4.84 15.87 7.60
CA TYR A 468 4.78 14.45 7.24
C TYR A 468 5.94 13.66 7.85
N VAL A 469 7.15 14.23 7.86
CA VAL A 469 8.31 13.62 8.51
C VAL A 469 8.15 13.64 10.03
N ASP A 470 7.61 14.70 10.61
CA ASP A 470 7.31 14.76 12.04
C ASP A 470 6.27 13.72 12.47
N TYR A 471 5.21 13.54 11.67
CA TYR A 471 4.24 12.46 11.89
C TYR A 471 4.91 11.08 11.84
N PHE A 472 5.73 10.83 10.81
CA PHE A 472 6.46 9.56 10.68
C PHE A 472 7.42 9.32 11.84
N ARG A 473 8.18 10.34 12.26
CA ARG A 473 9.09 10.25 13.40
C ARG A 473 8.36 9.85 14.68
N ARG A 474 7.18 10.43 14.95
CA ARG A 474 6.35 10.05 16.10
C ARG A 474 5.83 8.62 16.00
N PHE A 475 5.40 8.21 14.80
CA PHE A 475 5.00 6.83 14.54
C PHE A 475 6.13 5.83 14.82
N VAL A 476 7.34 6.11 14.31
CA VAL A 476 8.53 5.27 14.51
C VAL A 476 8.92 5.22 15.98
N ALA A 477 8.92 6.36 16.68
CA ALA A 477 9.20 6.40 18.12
C ALA A 477 8.23 5.51 18.91
N GLY A 478 6.93 5.58 18.61
CA GLY A 478 5.93 4.72 19.23
C GLY A 478 6.14 3.23 18.94
N LEU A 479 6.55 2.88 17.71
CA LEU A 479 6.89 1.50 17.35
C LEU A 479 8.10 0.99 18.14
N LEU A 480 9.19 1.77 18.19
CA LEU A 480 10.41 1.38 18.91
C LEU A 480 10.18 1.19 20.42
N GLU A 481 9.28 1.98 21.01
CA GLU A 481 8.95 1.84 22.42
C GLU A 481 8.18 0.54 22.73
N GLU A 482 7.26 0.14 21.85
CA GLU A 482 6.57 -1.15 21.97
C GLU A 482 7.55 -2.32 21.77
N GLU A 483 8.53 -2.22 20.85
CA GLU A 483 9.57 -3.25 20.65
C GLU A 483 10.42 -3.46 21.91
N LYS A 484 10.89 -2.38 22.55
CA LYS A 484 11.62 -2.47 23.84
C LYS A 484 10.77 -3.12 24.92
N SER A 485 9.50 -2.72 25.02
CA SER A 485 8.55 -3.25 26.00
C SER A 485 8.24 -4.73 25.77
N ALA A 486 8.20 -5.18 24.52
CA ALA A 486 8.04 -6.60 24.18
C ALA A 486 9.25 -7.43 24.63
N VAL A 487 10.48 -6.96 24.34
CA VAL A 487 11.71 -7.66 24.77
C VAL A 487 11.81 -7.74 26.30
N LYS A 488 11.39 -6.68 27.02
CA LYS A 488 11.36 -6.70 28.49
C LYS A 488 10.39 -7.77 29.02
N ARG A 489 9.17 -7.84 28.47
CA ARG A 489 8.17 -8.86 28.84
C ARG A 489 8.67 -10.28 28.57
N GLU A 490 9.26 -10.52 27.40
CA GLU A 490 9.84 -11.82 27.04
C GLU A 490 10.94 -12.25 28.02
N ARG A 491 11.74 -11.31 28.54
CA ARG A 491 12.78 -11.60 29.56
C ARG A 491 12.20 -11.92 30.92
N GLU A 492 11.17 -11.20 31.35
CA GLU A 492 10.48 -11.43 32.63
C GLU A 492 9.79 -12.80 32.62
N GLU A 493 9.06 -13.14 31.55
CA GLU A 493 8.41 -14.45 31.38
C GLU A 493 9.42 -15.61 31.31
N ALA A 494 10.57 -15.41 30.67
CA ALA A 494 11.63 -16.42 30.60
C ALA A 494 12.40 -16.58 31.92
N GLY A 495 12.50 -15.52 32.72
CA GLY A 495 13.08 -15.54 34.07
C GLY A 495 12.21 -16.36 35.03
N ASP A 496 10.90 -16.08 35.04
CA ASP A 496 9.93 -16.81 35.87
C ASP A 496 9.82 -18.29 35.49
N ALA A 497 9.99 -18.64 34.20
CA ALA A 497 9.95 -20.02 33.73
C ALA A 497 11.17 -20.87 34.15
N MET A 498 12.26 -20.24 34.62
CA MET A 498 13.45 -20.94 35.13
C MET A 498 13.49 -21.06 36.66
N GLU A 499 12.50 -20.50 37.38
CA GLU A 499 12.41 -20.55 38.85
C GLU A 499 11.47 -21.66 39.40
N PHE A 500 10.97 -22.57 38.56
CA PHE A 500 10.09 -23.68 38.98
C PHE A 500 10.70 -25.07 38.85
#